data_AF-V4NPQ2-F1
#
_entry.id   AF-V4NPQ2-F1
#
_cell.length_a   1.000
_cell.length_b   1.000
_cell.length_c   1.000
_cell.angle_alpha   90.00
_cell.angle_beta   90.00
_cell.angle_gamma   90.00
#
_symmetry.space_group_name_H-M   'P 1'
#
loop_
_entity.id
_entity.type
_entity.pdbx_description
1 polymer ?
#
loop_
_entity_poly.entity_id
_entity_poly.type
_entity_poly.pdbx_seq_one_letter_code
_entity_poly.pdbx_strand_id
1 'polypeptide(L)'
;MAYVGERHTAFVGPKEREAGEGGYNKAAKALAAFRPADGTAADTQCDQRRSDAQNYVITWTKPDGTKTVLQHDRGCMSAKNAELNKVLDELPADLGVAEWAKQLTEPGASRG
;
A
#
# COMPACT_ATOMS: atom_id res chain seq x y z
N MET A 1 20.86 -31.35 -0.24
CA MET A 1 19.49 -31.04 0.26
C MET A 1 19.11 -29.70 -0.32
N ALA A 2 18.07 -29.64 -1.17
CA ALA A 2 17.62 -28.38 -1.78
C ALA A 2 16.38 -27.89 -1.02
N TYR A 3 16.40 -26.65 -0.57
CA TYR A 3 15.24 -25.97 0.00
C TYR A 3 14.26 -25.64 -1.12
N VAL A 4 13.02 -26.14 -1.03
CA VAL A 4 11.92 -25.79 -1.94
C VAL A 4 10.97 -24.91 -1.14
N GLY A 5 11.13 -23.60 -1.28
CA GLY A 5 10.20 -22.61 -0.70
C GLY A 5 8.98 -22.46 -1.62
N GLU A 6 7.79 -22.46 -1.02
CA GLU A 6 6.52 -22.28 -1.73
C GLU A 6 6.39 -20.83 -2.24
N ARG A 7 5.89 -20.65 -3.47
CA ARG A 7 6.00 -19.39 -4.21
C ARG A 7 4.69 -18.61 -4.16
N HIS A 8 4.64 -17.55 -3.35
CA HIS A 8 3.41 -16.78 -3.11
C HIS A 8 3.07 -15.71 -4.16
N THR A 9 3.72 -15.70 -5.33
CA THR A 9 3.48 -14.71 -6.39
C THR A 9 3.33 -15.37 -7.76
N ALA A 10 2.21 -15.06 -8.44
CA ALA A 10 1.82 -15.70 -9.70
C ALA A 10 2.66 -15.31 -10.93
N PHE A 11 3.64 -14.41 -10.80
CA PHE A 11 4.40 -13.90 -11.94
C PHE A 11 5.91 -13.87 -11.69
N VAL A 12 6.69 -14.06 -12.76
CA VAL A 12 8.17 -14.03 -12.78
C VAL A 12 8.64 -12.73 -13.40
N GLY A 13 9.50 -11.98 -12.70
CA GLY A 13 10.15 -10.77 -13.20
C GLY A 13 9.46 -9.45 -12.83
N PRO A 14 10.15 -8.30 -12.99
CA PRO A 14 9.59 -6.98 -12.72
C PRO A 14 8.42 -6.69 -13.66
N LYS A 15 7.32 -6.17 -13.11
CA LYS A 15 6.19 -5.67 -13.89
C LYS A 15 6.10 -4.16 -13.72
N GLU A 16 6.10 -3.47 -14.85
CA GLU A 16 5.95 -2.02 -14.90
C GLU A 16 4.68 -1.70 -15.69
N ARG A 17 3.90 -0.73 -15.20
CA ARG A 17 2.74 -0.19 -15.92
C ARG A 17 2.70 1.31 -15.73
N GLU A 18 2.41 2.01 -16.81
CA GLU A 18 2.05 3.42 -16.76
C GLU A 18 0.53 3.55 -16.57
N ALA A 19 0.10 4.22 -15.50
CA ALA A 19 -1.32 4.49 -15.23
C ALA A 19 -1.86 5.72 -15.99
N GLY A 20 -1.00 6.44 -16.70
CA GLY A 20 -1.29 7.72 -17.34
C GLY A 20 -1.50 8.87 -16.34
N GLU A 21 -1.45 10.09 -16.85
CA GLU A 21 -1.58 11.32 -16.03
C GLU A 21 -2.88 11.33 -15.19
N GLY A 22 -4.00 10.87 -15.76
CA GLY A 22 -5.29 10.81 -15.07
C GLY A 22 -5.29 9.89 -13.85
N GLY A 23 -4.72 8.68 -13.99
CA GLY A 23 -4.64 7.70 -12.89
C GLY A 23 -3.73 8.18 -11.77
N TYR A 24 -2.57 8.73 -12.10
CA TYR A 24 -1.66 9.30 -11.11
C TYR A 24 -2.25 10.52 -10.38
N ASN A 25 -2.93 11.42 -11.10
CA ASN A 25 -3.58 12.58 -10.49
C ASN A 25 -4.73 12.18 -9.56
N LYS A 26 -5.50 11.16 -9.92
CA LYS A 26 -6.57 10.64 -9.05
C LYS A 26 -6.00 10.05 -7.77
N ALA A 27 -4.96 9.22 -7.87
CA ALA A 27 -4.25 8.65 -6.72
C ALA A 27 -3.67 9.76 -5.81
N ALA A 28 -3.00 10.76 -6.39
CA ALA A 28 -2.43 11.87 -5.65
C ALA A 28 -3.49 12.68 -4.89
N LYS A 29 -4.64 12.96 -5.52
CA LYS A 29 -5.77 13.65 -4.89
C LYS A 29 -6.37 12.86 -3.73
N ALA A 30 -6.59 11.56 -3.91
CA ALA A 30 -7.16 10.70 -2.89
C ALA A 30 -6.26 10.61 -1.64
N LEU A 31 -4.94 10.59 -1.83
CA LEU A 31 -3.96 10.52 -0.75
C LEU A 31 -3.65 11.87 -0.08
N ALA A 32 -4.01 13.00 -0.69
CA ALA A 32 -3.63 14.33 -0.21
C ALA A 32 -4.11 14.63 1.21
N ALA A 33 -5.33 14.19 1.57
CA ALA A 33 -5.92 14.43 2.90
C ALA A 33 -5.19 13.66 4.03
N PHE A 34 -4.40 12.65 3.69
CA PHE A 34 -3.67 11.82 4.65
C PHE A 34 -2.20 12.18 4.75
N ARG A 35 -1.71 13.06 3.86
CA ARG A 35 -0.32 13.46 3.84
C ARG A 35 0.05 14.22 5.13
N PRO A 36 1.13 13.80 5.83
CA PRO A 36 1.69 14.57 6.95
C PRO A 36 2.20 15.95 6.52
N ALA A 37 2.67 16.73 7.48
CA ALA A 37 3.34 17.99 7.19
C ALA A 37 4.53 17.79 6.21
N ASP A 38 4.79 18.78 5.36
CA ASP A 38 5.87 18.71 4.38
C ASP A 38 7.22 18.43 5.05
N GLY A 39 7.96 17.46 4.51
CA GLY A 39 9.28 17.07 5.02
C GLY A 39 9.28 16.26 6.32
N THR A 40 8.11 15.86 6.84
CA THR A 40 8.05 15.07 8.08
C THR A 40 7.76 13.59 7.83
N ALA A 41 8.11 12.77 8.83
CA ALA A 41 7.64 11.40 8.95
C ALA A 41 6.60 11.33 10.07
N ALA A 42 5.50 10.61 9.84
CA ALA A 42 4.47 10.39 10.84
C ALA A 42 3.93 8.96 10.77
N ASP A 43 3.41 8.50 11.90
CA ASP A 43 2.68 7.25 12.02
C ASP A 43 1.17 7.51 11.99
N THR A 44 0.40 6.49 11.63
CA THR A 44 -1.04 6.52 11.88
C THR A 44 -1.28 6.60 13.39
N GLN A 45 -1.97 7.65 13.82
CA GLN A 45 -2.41 7.77 15.22
C GLN A 45 -3.38 6.67 15.56
N CYS A 46 -3.02 5.87 16.57
CA CYS A 46 -3.75 4.68 16.94
C CYS A 46 -3.89 4.50 18.44
N ASP A 47 -5.13 4.40 18.89
CA ASP A 47 -5.45 4.05 20.28
C ASP A 47 -5.61 2.52 20.44
N GLN A 48 -6.31 1.88 19.49
CA GLN A 48 -6.52 0.44 19.47
C GLN A 48 -6.09 -0.18 18.14
N ARG A 49 -5.24 -1.21 18.20
CA ARG A 49 -4.63 -1.87 17.03
C ARG A 49 -4.92 -3.37 17.02
N ARG A 50 -5.17 -3.93 15.83
CA ARG A 50 -5.01 -5.37 15.55
C ARG A 50 -3.58 -5.65 15.09
N SER A 51 -2.91 -6.63 15.71
CA SER A 51 -1.50 -6.93 15.45
C SER A 51 -1.24 -7.69 14.15
N ASP A 52 -2.21 -8.43 13.61
CA ASP A 52 -2.05 -9.25 12.40
C ASP A 52 -2.42 -8.51 11.09
N ALA A 53 -2.25 -7.18 11.08
CA ALA A 53 -2.62 -6.36 9.92
C ALA A 53 -1.40 -5.95 9.09
N GLN A 54 -1.64 -5.66 7.81
CA GLN A 54 -0.61 -5.17 6.91
C GLN A 54 -0.16 -3.75 7.29
N ASN A 55 1.11 -3.46 7.05
CA ASN A 55 1.70 -2.14 7.24
C ASN A 55 2.20 -1.62 5.88
N TYR A 56 1.98 -0.33 5.61
CA TYR A 56 2.42 0.35 4.40
C TYR A 56 3.28 1.56 4.72
N VAL A 57 4.20 1.87 3.81
CA VAL A 57 4.96 3.13 3.83
C VAL A 57 4.57 3.93 2.61
N ILE A 58 3.93 5.08 2.83
CA ILE A 58 3.52 5.99 1.77
C ILE A 58 4.50 7.16 1.76
N THR A 59 5.20 7.36 0.65
CA THR A 59 6.21 8.43 0.53
C THR A 59 5.81 9.40 -0.57
N TRP A 60 5.69 10.68 -0.22
CA TRP A 60 5.57 11.77 -1.17
C TRP A 60 6.95 12.39 -1.36
N THR A 61 7.41 12.48 -2.60
CA THR A 61 8.70 13.08 -2.95
C THR A 61 8.47 14.33 -3.77
N LYS A 62 9.04 15.46 -3.33
CA LYS A 62 9.01 16.72 -4.08
C LYS A 62 10.09 16.73 -5.17
N PRO A 63 9.99 17.63 -6.17
CA PRO A 63 11.04 17.83 -7.17
C PRO A 63 12.40 18.18 -6.58
N ASP A 64 12.43 18.90 -5.44
CA ASP A 64 13.67 19.25 -4.73
C ASP A 64 14.28 18.09 -3.93
N GLY A 65 13.63 16.92 -3.91
CA GLY A 65 14.07 15.72 -3.19
C GLY A 65 13.54 15.59 -1.77
N THR A 66 12.88 16.61 -1.21
CA THR A 66 12.22 16.52 0.10
C THR A 66 11.19 15.40 0.12
N LYS A 67 11.28 14.54 1.14
CA LYS A 67 10.38 13.40 1.35
C LYS A 67 9.46 13.67 2.54
N THR A 68 8.17 13.43 2.35
CA THR A 68 7.20 13.28 3.43
C THR A 68 6.82 11.81 3.50
N VAL A 69 6.77 11.23 4.70
CA VAL A 69 6.54 9.79 4.89
C VAL A 69 5.40 9.55 5.87
N LEU A 70 4.47 8.66 5.50
CA LEU A 70 3.46 8.13 6.40
C LEU A 70 3.68 6.63 6.59
N GLN A 71 3.93 6.22 7.83
CA GLN A 71 3.89 4.83 8.25
C GLN A 71 2.44 4.48 8.61
N HIS A 72 1.81 3.70 7.76
CA HIS A 72 0.40 3.37 7.86
C HIS A 72 0.19 1.94 8.34
N ASP A 73 -0.52 1.80 9.46
CA ASP A 73 -0.90 0.52 10.04
C ASP A 73 -2.38 0.26 9.73
N ARG A 74 -2.67 -0.69 8.82
CA ARG A 74 -4.07 -1.02 8.48
C ARG A 74 -4.83 -1.56 9.69
N GLY A 75 -4.12 -2.11 10.67
CA GLY A 75 -4.66 -2.70 11.89
C GLY A 75 -5.28 -1.69 12.84
N CYS A 76 -4.99 -0.41 12.63
CA CYS A 76 -5.46 0.64 13.49
C CYS A 76 -6.98 0.87 13.38
N MET A 77 -7.66 0.89 14.53
CA MET A 77 -9.10 1.10 14.63
C MET A 77 -9.42 2.59 14.84
N SER A 78 -9.31 3.40 13.80
CA SER A 78 -9.77 4.79 13.80
C SER A 78 -10.52 5.13 12.52
N ALA A 79 -11.41 6.13 12.57
CA ALA A 79 -12.19 6.56 11.40
C ALA A 79 -11.27 7.00 10.25
N LYS A 80 -10.24 7.81 10.54
CA LYS A 80 -9.24 8.25 9.58
C LYS A 80 -8.46 7.07 8.97
N ASN A 81 -8.14 6.05 9.77
CA ASN A 81 -7.47 4.85 9.27
C ASN A 81 -8.37 4.03 8.35
N ALA A 82 -9.65 3.91 8.69
CA ALA A 82 -10.63 3.20 7.87
C ALA A 82 -10.85 3.89 6.51
N GLU A 83 -10.83 5.22 6.46
CA GLU A 83 -10.88 5.96 5.19
C GLU A 83 -9.62 5.77 4.35
N LEU A 84 -8.43 5.85 4.95
CA LEU A 84 -7.19 5.57 4.24
C LEU A 84 -7.14 4.13 3.71
N ASN A 85 -7.60 3.16 4.50
CA ASN A 85 -7.71 1.77 4.07
C ASN A 85 -8.55 1.63 2.79
N LYS A 86 -9.70 2.30 2.71
CA LYS A 86 -10.56 2.28 1.51
C LYS A 86 -9.84 2.87 0.29
N VAL A 87 -9.18 4.01 0.47
CA VAL A 87 -8.39 4.62 -0.61
C VAL A 87 -7.32 3.64 -1.10
N LEU A 88 -6.61 2.98 -0.20
CA LEU A 88 -5.59 1.99 -0.56
C LEU A 88 -6.16 0.75 -1.26
N ASP A 89 -7.40 0.35 -0.98
CA ASP A 89 -8.09 -0.73 -1.68
C ASP A 89 -8.51 -0.34 -3.11
N GLU A 90 -8.82 0.93 -3.35
CA GLU A 90 -9.22 1.44 -4.67
C GLU A 90 -8.02 1.77 -5.58
N LEU A 91 -6.88 2.17 -5.00
CA LEU A 91 -5.68 2.57 -5.73
C LEU A 91 -5.21 1.56 -6.80
N PRO A 92 -5.17 0.24 -6.55
CA PRO A 92 -4.76 -0.72 -7.56
C PRO A 92 -5.63 -0.68 -8.82
N ALA A 93 -6.94 -0.43 -8.68
CA ALA A 93 -7.84 -0.30 -9.82
C ALA A 93 -7.54 0.98 -10.60
N ASP A 94 -7.37 2.12 -9.91
CA ASP A 94 -7.05 3.41 -10.51
C ASP A 94 -5.69 3.43 -11.22
N LEU A 95 -4.73 2.66 -10.71
CA LEU A 95 -3.40 2.49 -11.30
C LEU A 95 -3.36 1.37 -12.37
N GLY A 96 -4.46 0.64 -12.55
CA GLY A 96 -4.52 -0.51 -13.46
C GLY A 96 -3.67 -1.70 -13.02
N VAL A 97 -3.25 -1.79 -11.76
CA VAL A 97 -2.45 -2.90 -11.23
C VAL A 97 -3.27 -3.87 -10.38
N ALA A 98 -4.61 -3.77 -10.39
CA ALA A 98 -5.51 -4.60 -9.59
C ALA A 98 -5.23 -6.11 -9.73
N GLU A 99 -5.00 -6.59 -10.95
CA GLU A 99 -4.69 -8.00 -11.23
C GLU A 99 -3.33 -8.44 -10.65
N TRP A 100 -2.42 -7.51 -10.37
CA TRP A 100 -1.10 -7.76 -9.80
C TRP A 100 -1.09 -7.60 -8.28
N ALA A 101 -1.94 -6.70 -7.77
CA ALA A 101 -2.10 -6.43 -6.35
C ALA A 101 -2.95 -7.50 -5.63
N LYS A 102 -3.67 -8.35 -6.38
CA LYS A 102 -4.36 -9.50 -5.81
C LYS A 102 -3.35 -10.45 -5.16
N GLN A 103 -3.49 -10.64 -3.86
CA GLN A 103 -2.85 -11.75 -3.17
C GLN A 103 -3.50 -13.04 -3.64
N LEU A 104 -2.90 -13.70 -4.63
CA LEU A 104 -3.31 -15.03 -5.07
C LEU A 104 -2.84 -16.03 -4.02
N THR A 105 -3.69 -16.32 -3.03
CA THR A 105 -3.53 -17.57 -2.26
C THR A 105 -3.89 -18.73 -3.18
N GLU A 106 -2.89 -19.51 -3.58
CA GLU A 106 -3.13 -20.78 -4.25
C GLU A 106 -3.95 -21.71 -3.32
N PRO A 107 -5.00 -22.38 -3.82
CA PRO A 107 -5.74 -23.35 -3.01
C PRO A 107 -4.84 -24.56 -2.72
N GLY A 108 -4.34 -24.65 -1.49
CA GLY A 108 -3.52 -25.77 -1.00
C GLY A 108 -2.33 -25.39 -0.11
N ALA A 109 -1.94 -24.11 -0.07
CA ALA A 109 -0.82 -23.64 0.74
C ALA A 109 -1.18 -23.58 2.24
N SER A 110 -0.75 -24.58 3.01
CA SER A 110 -0.77 -24.49 4.48
C SER A 110 0.24 -23.47 4.97
N ARG A 111 -0.17 -22.60 5.90
CA ARG A 111 0.75 -21.80 6.70
C ARG A 111 1.34 -22.70 7.79
N GLY A 112 2.46 -23.36 7.47
CA GLY A 112 3.23 -24.21 8.39
C GLY A 112 4.70 -23.86 8.33
#